data_AF-A0A0R2DC71-F1
#
_entry.id   AF-A0A0R2DC71-F1
#
_cell.length_a   1.000
_cell.length_b   1.000
_cell.length_c   1.000
_cell.angle_alpha   90.00
_cell.angle_beta   90.00
_cell.angle_gamma   90.00
#
_symmetry.space_group_name_H-M   'P 1'
#
loop_
_entity.id
_entity.type
_entity.pdbx_description
1 polymer ?
#
loop_
_entity_poly.entity_id
_entity_poly.type
_entity_poly.pdbx_seq_one_letter_code
_entity_poly.pdbx_strand_id
1 'polypeptide(L)'
;MIIVYRYVIIDSEQRTGMDNMSKWLKVGINVVVILANFIIVAASVGFLWPIGYLYWGVKGNVARSVWKNDSFLRYSGSHRPTASVIASFPNWPYVLLMAIGGAILMGAAIWFCLTLRKLLKSLAAEDYFSVANVELVRKLVYAECYMVFSNILIAGGNQLTSTWLDGYNNGVLSQTWSDVADSVVGVVVLAVIYVTYSRAMSIKAENDLTV
;
A
#
# COMPACT_ATOMS: atom_id res chain seq x y z
N MET A 1 -19.90 -15.05 -35.08
CA MET A 1 -20.73 -13.82 -35.16
C MET A 1 -21.25 -13.32 -33.79
N ILE A 2 -21.46 -14.20 -32.81
CA ILE A 2 -21.98 -13.83 -31.46
C ILE A 2 -20.96 -13.06 -30.60
N ILE A 3 -19.66 -13.31 -30.78
CA ILE A 3 -18.57 -12.68 -29.98
C ILE A 3 -18.40 -11.19 -30.34
N VAL A 4 -18.62 -10.81 -31.61
CA VAL A 4 -18.46 -9.43 -32.09
C VAL A 4 -19.61 -8.55 -31.57
N TYR A 5 -20.84 -9.07 -31.56
CA TYR A 5 -21.99 -8.35 -31.00
C TYR A 5 -21.84 -8.05 -29.51
N ARG A 6 -21.26 -8.99 -28.73
CA ARG A 6 -21.03 -8.77 -27.30
C ARG A 6 -20.01 -7.66 -27.05
N TYR A 7 -18.96 -7.55 -27.87
CA TYR A 7 -17.98 -6.48 -27.76
C TYR A 7 -18.56 -5.10 -28.11
N VAL A 8 -19.39 -5.02 -29.16
CA VAL A 8 -20.01 -3.76 -29.59
C VAL A 8 -21.05 -3.25 -28.58
N ILE A 9 -21.82 -4.15 -27.96
CA ILE A 9 -22.81 -3.77 -26.94
C ILE A 9 -22.11 -3.27 -25.67
N ILE A 10 -21.05 -3.95 -25.21
CA ILE A 10 -20.25 -3.53 -24.05
C ILE A 10 -19.60 -2.15 -24.29
N ASP A 11 -19.11 -1.88 -25.50
CA ASP A 11 -18.50 -0.60 -25.85
C ASP A 11 -19.54 0.53 -25.99
N SER A 12 -20.77 0.21 -26.45
CA SER A 12 -21.87 1.17 -26.52
C SER A 12 -22.46 1.54 -25.15
N GLU A 13 -22.57 0.58 -24.21
CA GLU A 13 -23.01 0.83 -22.83
C GLU A 13 -21.94 1.57 -22.00
N GLN A 14 -20.65 1.27 -22.23
CA GLN A 14 -19.57 2.03 -21.60
C GLN A 14 -19.50 3.49 -22.09
N ARG A 15 -19.85 3.76 -23.35
CA ARG A 15 -19.93 5.13 -23.87
C ARG A 15 -21.09 5.92 -23.30
N THR A 16 -22.28 5.32 -23.13
CA THR A 16 -23.46 6.02 -22.61
C THR A 16 -23.39 6.28 -21.10
N GLY A 17 -22.84 5.36 -20.31
CA GLY A 17 -22.62 5.58 -18.87
C GLY A 17 -21.54 6.63 -18.58
N MET A 18 -20.59 6.84 -19.50
CA MET A 18 -19.72 8.00 -19.39
C MET A 18 -20.52 9.29 -19.59
N ASP A 19 -21.37 9.44 -20.60
CA ASP A 19 -21.90 10.75 -21.01
C ASP A 19 -22.78 11.51 -19.98
N ASN A 20 -23.38 10.82 -18.99
CA ASN A 20 -24.16 11.47 -17.91
C ASN A 20 -23.35 11.85 -16.66
N MET A 21 -22.12 11.36 -16.53
CA MET A 21 -21.27 11.66 -15.37
C MET A 21 -20.66 13.06 -15.44
N SER A 22 -20.62 13.77 -14.30
CA SER A 22 -20.02 15.11 -14.25
C SER A 22 -18.58 15.08 -14.78
N LYS A 23 -18.22 16.07 -15.62
CA LYS A 23 -16.88 16.17 -16.21
C LYS A 23 -15.78 16.14 -15.15
N TRP A 24 -16.04 16.74 -13.99
CA TRP A 24 -15.12 16.78 -12.86
C TRP A 24 -14.90 15.40 -12.22
N LEU A 25 -15.95 14.58 -12.09
CA LEU A 25 -15.83 13.23 -11.55
C LEU A 25 -15.03 12.32 -12.51
N LYS A 26 -15.27 12.42 -13.82
CA LYS A 26 -14.45 11.72 -14.84
C LYS A 26 -12.97 12.07 -14.74
N VAL A 27 -12.66 13.36 -14.66
CA VAL A 27 -11.28 13.84 -14.55
C VAL A 27 -10.65 13.33 -13.25
N GLY A 28 -11.36 13.43 -12.12
CA GLY A 28 -10.90 12.92 -10.83
C GLY A 28 -10.57 11.43 -10.86
N ILE A 29 -11.49 10.61 -11.37
CA ILE A 29 -11.28 9.16 -11.51
C ILE A 29 -10.05 8.87 -12.37
N ASN A 30 -9.92 9.53 -13.53
CA ASN A 30 -8.78 9.32 -14.42
C ASN A 30 -7.45 9.70 -13.79
N VAL A 31 -7.39 10.83 -13.07
CA VAL A 31 -6.19 11.26 -12.35
C VAL A 31 -5.80 10.21 -11.30
N VAL A 32 -6.74 9.73 -10.50
CA VAL A 32 -6.45 8.72 -9.47
C VAL A 32 -5.99 7.41 -10.10
N VAL A 33 -6.59 6.98 -11.22
CA VAL A 33 -6.16 5.78 -11.95
C VAL A 33 -4.74 5.92 -12.50
N ILE A 34 -4.36 7.10 -13.01
CA ILE A 34 -2.99 7.38 -13.48
C ILE A 34 -2.01 7.31 -12.31
N LEU A 35 -2.33 7.96 -11.19
CA LEU A 35 -1.49 7.91 -9.97
C LEU A 35 -1.33 6.46 -9.47
N ALA A 36 -2.41 5.68 -9.46
CA ALA A 36 -2.35 4.27 -9.09
C ALA A 36 -1.42 3.45 -10.01
N ASN A 37 -1.35 3.76 -11.31
CA ASN A 37 -0.40 3.11 -12.23
C ASN A 37 1.05 3.45 -11.89
N PHE A 38 1.33 4.72 -11.60
CA PHE A 38 2.67 5.13 -11.17
C PHE A 38 3.09 4.41 -9.89
N ILE A 39 2.19 4.30 -8.91
CA ILE A 39 2.45 3.57 -7.66
C ILE A 39 2.69 2.09 -7.94
N ILE A 40 1.93 1.44 -8.82
CA ILE A 40 2.15 0.03 -9.17
C ILE A 40 3.55 -0.17 -9.77
N VAL A 41 3.98 0.69 -10.69
CA VAL A 41 5.31 0.61 -11.30
C VAL A 41 6.40 0.87 -10.25
N ALA A 42 6.25 1.93 -9.44
CA ALA A 42 7.19 2.27 -8.39
C ALA A 42 7.33 1.15 -7.35
N ALA A 43 6.22 0.56 -6.91
CA ALA A 43 6.22 -0.57 -5.97
C ALA A 43 6.83 -1.84 -6.58
N SER A 44 6.61 -2.07 -7.88
CA SER A 44 7.23 -3.19 -8.60
C SER A 44 8.75 -3.08 -8.62
N VAL A 45 9.29 -1.89 -8.91
CA VAL A 45 10.73 -1.60 -8.81
C VAL A 45 11.18 -1.60 -7.35
N GLY A 46 10.30 -1.22 -6.43
CA GLY A 46 10.49 -1.20 -4.98
C GLY A 46 10.89 -2.54 -4.37
N PHE A 47 10.58 -3.67 -5.02
CA PHE A 47 11.03 -5.00 -4.58
C PHE A 47 12.57 -5.17 -4.56
N LEU A 48 13.32 -4.27 -5.21
CA LEU A 48 14.77 -4.25 -5.11
C LEU A 48 15.28 -3.92 -3.69
N TRP A 49 14.53 -3.14 -2.90
CA TRP A 49 14.93 -2.78 -1.54
C TRP A 49 14.99 -3.99 -0.61
N PRO A 50 13.93 -4.82 -0.48
CA PRO A 50 13.98 -6.07 0.27
C PRO A 50 15.16 -6.98 -0.10
N ILE A 51 15.43 -7.13 -1.40
CA ILE A 51 16.56 -7.92 -1.90
C ILE A 51 17.89 -7.31 -1.45
N GLY A 52 18.01 -5.98 -1.49
CA GLY A 52 19.19 -5.25 -0.99
C GLY A 52 19.47 -5.53 0.49
N TYR A 53 18.44 -5.56 1.34
CA TYR A 53 18.60 -5.90 2.76
C TYR A 53 19.07 -7.35 2.96
N LEU A 54 18.50 -8.31 2.23
CA LEU A 54 18.95 -9.71 2.25
C LEU A 54 20.40 -9.84 1.81
N TYR A 55 20.81 -9.10 0.76
CA TYR A 55 22.19 -9.06 0.29
C TYR A 55 23.15 -8.55 1.37
N TRP A 56 22.78 -7.50 2.12
CA TRP A 56 23.58 -7.01 3.25
C TRP A 56 23.71 -8.04 4.37
N GLY A 57 22.64 -8.80 4.65
CA GLY A 57 22.63 -9.90 5.60
C GLY A 57 23.64 -10.99 5.24
N VAL A 58 23.59 -11.49 4.01
CA VAL A 58 24.51 -12.54 3.52
C VAL A 58 25.96 -12.08 3.51
N LYS A 59 26.22 -10.79 3.22
CA LYS A 59 27.58 -10.21 3.25
C LYS A 59 28.11 -9.94 4.66
N GLY A 60 27.31 -10.12 5.70
CA GLY A 60 27.71 -9.90 7.10
C GLY A 60 28.07 -8.45 7.44
N ASN A 61 27.62 -7.48 6.63
CA ASN A 61 28.04 -6.08 6.73
C ASN A 61 26.89 -5.13 7.12
N VAL A 62 25.78 -5.64 7.64
CA VAL A 62 24.54 -4.86 7.86
C VAL A 62 24.76 -3.59 8.69
N ALA A 63 25.33 -3.70 9.90
CA ALA A 63 25.58 -2.53 10.76
C ALA A 63 26.49 -1.48 10.08
N ARG A 64 27.51 -1.94 9.33
CA ARG A 64 28.41 -1.06 8.58
C ARG A 64 27.72 -0.41 7.37
N SER A 65 26.87 -1.16 6.68
CA SER A 65 26.07 -0.66 5.55
C SER A 65 25.06 0.38 6.03
N VAL A 66 24.39 0.16 7.15
CA VAL A 66 23.50 1.14 7.79
C VAL A 66 24.29 2.35 8.27
N TRP A 67 25.51 2.15 8.79
CA TRP A 67 26.35 3.25 9.26
C TRP A 67 26.77 4.20 8.14
N LYS A 68 27.18 3.65 6.98
CA LYS A 68 27.75 4.40 5.86
C LYS A 68 26.72 4.87 4.82
N ASN A 69 25.44 4.58 5.01
CA ASN A 69 24.42 4.89 4.03
C ASN A 69 23.78 6.25 4.34
N ASP A 70 23.72 7.12 3.32
CA ASP A 70 23.15 8.47 3.39
C ASP A 70 21.65 8.48 3.73
N SER A 71 20.96 7.34 3.57
CA SER A 71 19.58 7.15 4.01
C SER A 71 19.44 7.12 5.53
N PHE A 72 20.53 7.05 6.29
CA PHE A 72 20.52 7.04 7.75
C PHE A 72 21.18 8.30 8.31
N LEU A 73 20.35 9.21 8.81
CA LEU A 73 20.77 10.39 9.53
C LEU A 73 21.19 10.01 10.96
N ARG A 74 22.04 10.83 11.59
CA ARG A 74 22.49 10.62 12.98
C ARG A 74 21.87 11.65 13.90
N TYR A 75 21.46 11.24 15.10
CA TYR A 75 20.89 12.16 16.09
C TYR A 75 21.95 13.13 16.65
N SER A 76 23.23 12.74 16.67
CA SER A 76 24.34 13.61 17.03
C SER A 76 25.52 13.46 16.08
N GLY A 77 26.09 14.58 15.61
CA GLY A 77 27.30 14.59 14.78
C GLY A 77 28.58 14.21 15.54
N SER A 78 28.56 14.26 16.87
CA SER A 78 29.72 13.99 17.73
C SER A 78 29.69 12.60 18.37
N HIS A 79 28.55 11.92 18.40
CA HIS A 79 28.42 10.60 19.00
C HIS A 79 28.65 9.52 17.93
N ARG A 80 29.70 8.70 18.12
CA ARG A 80 29.98 7.54 17.28
C ARG A 80 29.71 6.29 18.11
N PRO A 81 28.85 5.35 17.66
CA PRO A 81 28.66 4.10 18.35
C PRO A 81 30.00 3.39 18.45
N THR A 82 30.28 2.86 19.64
CA THR A 82 31.54 2.14 19.90
C THR A 82 31.61 0.89 19.02
N ALA A 83 32.82 0.39 18.78
CA ALA A 83 33.02 -0.84 17.99
C ALA A 83 32.28 -2.05 18.60
N SER A 84 32.13 -2.09 19.93
CA SER A 84 31.35 -3.11 20.63
C SER A 84 29.85 -3.02 20.33
N VAL A 85 29.30 -1.80 20.27
CA VAL A 85 27.88 -1.58 19.94
C VAL A 85 27.59 -2.01 18.49
N ILE A 86 28.47 -1.66 17.55
CA ILE A 86 28.37 -2.09 16.14
C ILE A 86 28.45 -3.62 16.03
N ALA A 87 29.35 -4.26 16.77
CA ALA A 87 29.49 -5.72 16.77
C ALA A 87 28.28 -6.44 17.38
N SER A 88 27.63 -5.82 18.36
CA SER A 88 26.44 -6.36 19.03
C SER A 88 25.12 -6.12 18.28
N PHE A 89 25.15 -5.39 17.15
CA PHE A 89 23.95 -5.07 16.40
C PHE A 89 23.23 -6.36 15.92
N PRO A 90 21.92 -6.49 16.16
CA PRO A 90 21.14 -7.65 15.73
C PRO A 90 20.92 -7.65 14.21
N ASN A 91 21.97 -8.01 13.46
CA ASN A 91 22.01 -7.95 11.99
C ASN A 91 20.85 -8.71 11.33
N TRP A 92 20.67 -9.99 11.66
CA TRP A 92 19.63 -10.83 11.06
C TRP A 92 18.21 -10.41 11.43
N PRO A 93 17.89 -10.13 12.71
CA PRO A 93 16.60 -9.55 13.06
C PRO A 93 16.27 -8.30 12.26
N TYR A 94 17.22 -7.36 12.14
CA TYR A 94 17.04 -6.17 11.31
C TYR A 94 16.78 -6.51 9.83
N VAL A 95 17.61 -7.37 9.24
CA VAL A 95 17.48 -7.75 7.82
C VAL A 95 16.13 -8.39 7.53
N LEU A 96 15.68 -9.31 8.40
CA LEU A 96 14.39 -9.99 8.22
C LEU A 96 13.22 -9.02 8.37
N LEU A 97 13.25 -8.14 9.37
CA LEU A 97 12.23 -7.12 9.57
C LEU A 97 12.11 -6.20 8.34
N MET A 98 13.24 -5.67 7.85
CA MET A 98 13.24 -4.75 6.71
C MET A 98 12.88 -5.44 5.39
N ALA A 99 13.38 -6.66 5.16
CA ALA A 99 13.13 -7.38 3.93
C ALA A 99 11.68 -7.88 3.85
N ILE A 100 11.18 -8.53 4.91
CA ILE A 100 9.81 -9.05 4.94
C ILE A 100 8.83 -7.88 4.96
N GLY A 101 9.06 -6.89 5.83
CA GLY A 101 8.25 -5.67 5.90
C GLY A 101 8.18 -4.98 4.54
N GLY A 102 9.33 -4.71 3.91
CA GLY A 102 9.36 -4.08 2.60
C GLY A 102 8.66 -4.88 1.50
N ALA A 103 8.86 -6.20 1.45
CA ALA A 103 8.18 -7.05 0.45
C ALA A 103 6.65 -7.03 0.62
N ILE A 104 6.16 -7.10 1.86
CA ILE A 104 4.73 -7.00 2.16
C ILE A 104 4.22 -5.61 1.77
N LEU A 105 4.96 -4.52 2.04
CA LEU A 105 4.56 -3.16 1.68
C LEU A 105 4.31 -3.04 0.18
N MET A 106 5.28 -3.48 -0.62
CA MET A 106 5.22 -3.36 -2.08
C MET A 106 4.09 -4.23 -2.64
N GLY A 107 3.93 -5.46 -2.14
CA GLY A 107 2.85 -6.35 -2.54
C GLY A 107 1.47 -5.79 -2.19
N ALA A 108 1.31 -5.27 -0.97
CA ALA A 108 0.07 -4.67 -0.49
C ALA A 108 -0.29 -3.39 -1.26
N ALA A 109 0.69 -2.51 -1.54
CA ALA A 109 0.49 -1.30 -2.34
C ALA A 109 0.03 -1.64 -3.77
N ILE A 110 0.65 -2.62 -4.42
CA ILE A 110 0.21 -3.08 -5.75
C ILE A 110 -1.22 -3.62 -5.69
N TRP A 111 -1.51 -4.47 -4.69
CA TRP A 111 -2.84 -5.06 -4.54
C TRP A 111 -3.91 -3.99 -4.27
N PHE A 112 -3.60 -3.01 -3.41
CA PHE A 112 -4.45 -1.86 -3.14
C PHE A 112 -4.76 -1.08 -4.41
N CYS A 113 -3.73 -0.66 -5.15
CA CYS A 113 -3.90 0.11 -6.38
C CYS A 113 -4.64 -0.66 -7.48
N LEU A 114 -4.40 -1.96 -7.64
CA LEU A 114 -5.14 -2.79 -8.60
C LEU A 114 -6.62 -2.90 -8.23
N THR A 115 -6.93 -3.04 -6.94
CA THR A 115 -8.30 -3.11 -6.44
C THR A 115 -9.01 -1.77 -6.57
N LEU A 116 -8.33 -0.68 -6.21
CA LEU A 116 -8.85 0.68 -6.33
C LEU A 116 -9.18 1.00 -7.79
N ARG A 117 -8.29 0.68 -8.73
CA ARG A 117 -8.55 0.87 -10.16
C ARG A 117 -9.78 0.12 -10.65
N LYS A 118 -10.03 -1.10 -10.18
CA LYS A 118 -11.24 -1.86 -10.53
C LYS A 118 -12.49 -1.19 -9.98
N LEU A 119 -12.45 -0.74 -8.72
CA LEU A 119 -13.56 -0.04 -8.09
C LEU A 119 -13.88 1.26 -8.85
N LEU A 120 -12.87 2.08 -9.12
CA LEU A 120 -13.05 3.34 -9.85
C LEU A 120 -13.58 3.15 -11.26
N LYS A 121 -13.16 2.08 -11.97
CA LYS A 121 -13.70 1.75 -13.29
C LYS A 121 -15.17 1.32 -13.23
N SER A 122 -15.58 0.57 -12.21
CA SER A 122 -16.99 0.21 -12.01
C SER A 122 -17.83 1.47 -11.72
N LEU A 123 -17.34 2.36 -10.86
CA LEU A 123 -18.00 3.65 -10.59
C LEU A 123 -18.11 4.52 -11.85
N ALA A 124 -17.07 4.54 -12.70
CA ALA A 124 -17.10 5.28 -13.95
C ALA A 124 -18.07 4.70 -15.00
N ALA A 125 -18.43 3.42 -14.86
CA ALA A 125 -19.45 2.75 -15.67
C ALA A 125 -20.86 2.88 -15.05
N GLU A 126 -21.03 3.76 -14.06
CA GLU A 126 -22.29 3.99 -13.33
C GLU A 126 -22.84 2.77 -12.58
N ASP A 127 -22.02 1.73 -12.41
CA ASP A 127 -22.35 0.55 -11.62
C ASP A 127 -22.12 0.82 -10.12
N TYR A 128 -22.76 1.88 -9.60
CA TYR A 128 -22.52 2.41 -8.25
C TYR A 128 -22.91 1.47 -7.13
N PHE A 129 -23.81 0.51 -7.39
CA PHE A 129 -24.41 -0.37 -6.40
C PHE A 129 -24.35 -1.82 -6.88
N SER A 130 -23.17 -2.44 -6.75
CA SER A 130 -22.96 -3.84 -7.10
C SER A 130 -22.29 -4.63 -5.98
N VAL A 131 -22.67 -5.91 -5.89
CA VAL A 131 -22.03 -6.85 -4.96
C VAL A 131 -20.54 -6.99 -5.25
N ALA A 132 -20.14 -6.84 -6.53
CA ALA A 132 -18.74 -6.81 -6.93
C ALA A 132 -17.97 -5.64 -6.28
N ASN A 133 -18.58 -4.46 -6.18
CA ASN A 133 -17.97 -3.31 -5.54
C ASN A 133 -17.84 -3.49 -4.02
N VAL A 134 -18.81 -4.14 -3.36
CA VAL A 134 -18.69 -4.49 -1.93
C VAL A 134 -17.44 -5.33 -1.71
N GLU A 135 -17.20 -6.31 -2.59
CA GLU A 135 -16.02 -7.17 -2.53
C GLU A 135 -14.72 -6.42 -2.80
N LEU A 136 -14.73 -5.45 -3.72
CA LEU A 136 -13.57 -4.62 -4.00
C LEU A 136 -13.23 -3.71 -2.81
N VAL A 137 -14.22 -3.10 -2.16
CA VAL A 137 -13.99 -2.30 -0.95
C VAL A 137 -13.45 -3.18 0.19
N ARG A 138 -13.98 -4.39 0.36
CA ARG A 138 -13.44 -5.36 1.33
C ARG A 138 -11.98 -5.70 1.07
N LYS A 139 -11.61 -5.90 -0.19
CA LYS A 139 -10.22 -6.15 -0.60
C LYS A 139 -9.30 -4.95 -0.33
N LEU A 140 -9.80 -3.72 -0.44
CA LEU A 140 -9.04 -2.53 -0.04
C LEU A 140 -8.75 -2.53 1.46
N VAL A 141 -9.73 -2.89 2.30
CA VAL A 141 -9.52 -3.05 3.74
C VAL A 141 -8.43 -4.08 4.04
N TYR A 142 -8.47 -5.25 3.38
CA TYR A 142 -7.44 -6.26 3.57
C TYR A 142 -6.06 -5.79 3.13
N ALA A 143 -5.95 -5.15 1.96
CA ALA A 143 -4.68 -4.61 1.49
C ALA A 143 -4.10 -3.59 2.50
N GLU A 144 -4.93 -2.72 3.07
CA GLU A 144 -4.52 -1.77 4.10
C GLU A 144 -4.05 -2.47 5.39
N CYS A 145 -4.71 -3.55 5.81
CA CYS A 145 -4.25 -4.35 6.95
C CYS A 145 -2.84 -4.93 6.73
N TYR A 146 -2.52 -5.37 5.51
CA TYR A 146 -1.16 -5.82 5.16
C TYR A 146 -0.15 -4.67 5.17
N MET A 147 -0.56 -3.45 4.76
CA MET A 147 0.29 -2.25 4.87
C MET A 147 0.58 -1.91 6.34
N VAL A 148 -0.41 -1.97 7.23
CA VAL A 148 -0.20 -1.81 8.69
C VAL A 148 0.80 -2.83 9.22
N PHE A 149 0.60 -4.11 8.89
CA PHE A 149 1.51 -5.17 9.34
C PHE A 149 2.93 -4.96 8.83
N SER A 150 3.08 -4.56 7.56
CA SER A 150 4.37 -4.17 7.00
C SER A 150 5.02 -3.02 7.76
N ASN A 151 4.26 -1.96 8.07
CA ASN A 151 4.76 -0.80 8.78
C ASN A 151 5.24 -1.17 10.20
N ILE A 152 4.58 -2.10 10.88
CA ILE A 152 5.04 -2.63 12.18
C ILE A 152 6.43 -3.27 12.05
N LEU A 153 6.63 -4.09 11.03
CA LEU A 153 7.94 -4.75 10.80
C LEU A 153 9.03 -3.73 10.49
N ILE A 154 8.74 -2.77 9.60
CA ILE A 154 9.71 -1.74 9.20
C ILE A 154 10.03 -0.79 10.37
N ALA A 155 9.01 -0.36 11.12
CA ALA A 155 9.19 0.46 12.33
C ALA A 155 10.02 -0.28 13.38
N GLY A 156 9.78 -1.59 13.57
CA GLY A 156 10.63 -2.44 14.41
C GLY A 156 12.08 -2.47 13.94
N GLY A 157 12.32 -2.60 12.62
CA GLY A 157 13.65 -2.54 12.04
C GLY A 157 14.34 -1.18 12.26
N ASN A 158 13.63 -0.08 12.02
CA ASN A 158 14.14 1.28 12.23
C ASN A 158 14.36 1.60 13.72
N GLN A 159 13.60 0.99 14.62
CA GLN A 159 13.85 1.07 16.07
C GLN A 159 15.19 0.44 16.44
N LEU A 160 15.59 -0.66 15.78
CA LEU A 160 16.92 -1.27 16.01
C LEU A 160 18.04 -0.32 15.59
N THR A 161 17.90 0.38 14.47
CA THR A 161 18.93 1.35 14.04
C THR A 161 19.00 2.55 14.95
N SER A 162 17.85 3.04 15.44
CA SER A 162 17.79 4.13 16.42
C SER A 162 18.44 3.73 17.75
N THR A 163 18.09 2.55 18.27
CA THR A 163 18.51 2.11 19.61
C THR A 163 19.97 1.67 19.68
N TRP A 164 20.49 0.99 18.64
CA TRP A 164 21.88 0.52 18.64
C TRP A 164 22.84 1.45 17.92
N LEU A 165 22.42 2.12 16.84
CA LEU A 165 23.34 2.84 15.95
C LEU A 165 23.15 4.36 16.00
N ASP A 166 22.33 4.87 16.92
CA ASP A 166 22.01 6.29 17.07
C ASP A 166 21.61 6.94 15.73
N GLY A 167 20.87 6.16 14.93
CA GLY A 167 20.54 6.48 13.54
C GLY A 167 19.05 6.49 13.27
N TYR A 168 18.61 7.48 12.51
CA TYR A 168 17.24 7.60 11.99
C TYR A 168 17.22 7.34 10.49
N ASN A 169 16.37 6.42 10.04
CA ASN A 169 16.19 6.14 8.63
C ASN A 169 15.29 7.22 7.99
N ASN A 170 15.80 7.88 6.96
CA ASN A 170 15.07 8.85 6.14
C ASN A 170 14.95 8.41 4.67
N GLY A 171 15.19 7.12 4.40
CA GLY A 171 15.05 6.52 3.08
C GLY A 171 13.61 6.06 2.78
N VAL A 172 13.47 5.21 1.76
CA VAL A 172 12.18 4.71 1.26
C VAL A 172 11.42 3.85 2.29
N LEU A 173 12.13 3.11 3.14
CA LEU A 173 11.56 2.28 4.21
C LEU A 173 11.79 2.91 5.59
N SER A 174 11.43 4.19 5.74
CA SER A 174 11.66 5.01 6.94
C SER A 174 10.53 4.98 7.97
N GLN A 175 9.59 4.04 7.85
CA GLN A 175 8.40 3.97 8.70
C GLN A 175 8.77 3.94 10.19
N THR A 176 7.99 4.68 10.97
CA THR A 176 8.08 4.85 12.41
C THR A 176 6.81 4.33 13.07
N TRP A 177 6.78 4.31 14.41
CA TRP A 177 5.57 3.97 15.16
C TRP A 177 4.41 4.96 14.93
N SER A 178 4.72 6.21 14.54
CA SER A 178 3.67 7.18 14.14
C SER A 178 2.99 6.74 12.86
N ASP A 179 3.77 6.32 11.86
CA ASP A 179 3.23 5.84 10.57
C ASP A 179 2.35 4.60 10.76
N VAL A 180 2.68 3.72 11.72
CA VAL A 180 1.83 2.59 12.11
C VAL A 180 0.48 3.07 12.64
N ALA A 181 0.48 4.06 13.54
CA ALA A 181 -0.75 4.61 14.11
C ALA A 181 -1.62 5.26 13.01
N ASP A 182 -1.01 6.05 12.12
CA ASP A 182 -1.69 6.69 10.99
C ASP A 182 -2.29 5.64 10.03
N SER A 183 -1.58 4.55 9.78
CA SER A 183 -2.08 3.46 8.93
C SER A 183 -3.27 2.73 9.56
N VAL A 184 -3.29 2.57 10.88
CA VAL A 184 -4.44 2.00 11.60
C VAL A 184 -5.68 2.89 11.43
N VAL A 185 -5.52 4.21 11.49
CA VAL A 185 -6.61 5.14 11.19
C VAL A 185 -7.13 4.94 9.76
N GLY A 186 -6.24 4.75 8.78
CA GLY A 186 -6.60 4.40 7.40
C GLY A 186 -7.47 3.15 7.29
N VAL A 187 -7.10 2.07 7.99
CA VAL A 187 -7.89 0.83 8.06
C VAL A 187 -9.29 1.10 8.62
N VAL A 188 -9.39 1.87 9.71
CA VAL A 188 -10.69 2.19 10.34
C VAL A 188 -11.58 2.96 9.38
N VAL A 189 -11.04 3.97 8.68
CA VAL A 189 -11.79 4.74 7.68
C VAL A 189 -12.31 3.84 6.56
N LEU A 190 -11.46 2.97 6.00
CA LEU A 190 -11.88 2.03 4.95
C LEU A 190 -12.91 1.00 5.45
N ALA A 191 -12.77 0.54 6.70
CA ALA A 191 -13.73 -0.37 7.31
C ALA A 191 -15.11 0.29 7.48
N VAL A 192 -15.15 1.56 7.88
CA VAL A 192 -16.40 2.34 7.95
C VAL A 192 -17.03 2.50 6.56
N ILE A 193 -16.23 2.80 5.54
CA ILE A 193 -16.69 2.86 4.15
C ILE A 193 -17.28 1.51 3.73
N TYR A 194 -16.58 0.41 4.00
CA TYR A 194 -17.05 -0.95 3.71
C TYR A 194 -18.41 -1.25 4.36
N VAL A 195 -18.53 -1.02 5.67
CA VAL A 195 -19.77 -1.28 6.41
C VAL A 195 -20.92 -0.44 5.87
N THR A 196 -20.67 0.85 5.63
CA THR A 196 -21.69 1.78 5.10
C THR A 196 -22.15 1.35 3.71
N TYR A 197 -21.20 1.04 2.83
CA TYR A 197 -21.50 0.61 1.46
C TYR A 197 -22.23 -0.74 1.42
N SER A 198 -21.82 -1.70 2.25
CA SER A 198 -22.51 -2.99 2.37
C SER A 198 -23.94 -2.84 2.87
N ARG A 199 -24.19 -1.94 3.85
CA ARG A 199 -25.55 -1.66 4.33
C ARG A 199 -26.41 -0.98 3.28
N ALA A 200 -25.86 -0.02 2.55
CA ALA A 200 -26.57 0.64 1.45
C ALA A 200 -27.01 -0.38 0.38
N MET A 201 -26.16 -1.36 0.06
CA MET A 201 -26.50 -2.47 -0.83
C MET A 201 -27.63 -3.35 -0.29
N SER A 202 -27.62 -3.67 1.00
CA SER A 202 -28.70 -4.44 1.62
C SER A 202 -30.04 -3.72 1.56
N ILE A 203 -30.07 -2.42 1.88
CA ILE A 203 -31.31 -1.61 1.81
C ILE A 203 -31.82 -1.54 0.37
N LYS A 204 -30.93 -1.36 -0.61
CA LYS A 204 -31.32 -1.36 -2.02
C LYS A 204 -31.95 -2.70 -2.42
N ALA A 205 -31.32 -3.82 -2.03
CA ALA A 205 -31.85 -5.15 -2.33
C ALA A 205 -33.21 -5.41 -1.67
N GLU A 206 -33.42 -4.92 -0.44
CA GLU A 206 -34.71 -4.99 0.24
C GLU A 206 -35.79 -4.17 -0.50
N ASN A 207 -35.46 -2.94 -0.90
CA ASN A 207 -36.39 -2.09 -1.65
C ASN A 207 -36.75 -2.72 -3.01
N ASP A 208 -35.78 -3.27 -3.74
CA ASP A 208 -35.99 -3.93 -5.03
C ASP A 208 -36.87 -5.20 -4.93
N LEU A 209 -36.96 -5.81 -3.74
CA LEU A 209 -37.85 -6.96 -3.46
C LEU A 209 -39.26 -6.56 -3.02
N THR A 210 -39.46 -5.31 -2.59
CA THR A 210 -40.75 -4.81 -2.07
C THR A 210 -41.60 -4.07 -3.11
N VAL A 211 -41.04 -3.70 -4.25
CA VAL A 211 -41.74 -3.08 -5.40
C VAL A 211 -42.17 -4.15 -6.39
#